data_AF-G8LVJ8-F1
#
_entry.id   AF-G8LVJ8-F1
#
_cell.length_a   1.000
_cell.length_b   1.000
_cell.length_c   1.000
_cell.angle_alpha   90.00
_cell.angle_beta   90.00
_cell.angle_gamma   90.00
#
_symmetry.space_group_name_H-M   'P 1'
#
loop_
_entity.id
_entity.type
_entity.pdbx_description
1 polymer ?
#
loop_
_entity_poly.entity_id
_entity_poly.type
_entity_poly.pdbx_seq_one_letter_code
_entity_poly.pdbx_strand_id
1 'polypeptide(L)'
;MKRILISAVIFFYLLSAVGCTNKTDTSGSDKTLSPTAPIAENTPKNNINDDSKDLSQNESSEESSVDFEDILPFIPDGWYVLVKNDGNLAITEGDLNQDGLIDKAFVIEGEDKQTEEEFYVPPRSLLIAFRNSDNTYSLSIKSDKAIMLRNQGGVFGDPFQDIKIERGTLLLEFYGGSNYRWYLYYRFRYQDDGWYLIGVTKGSYFTGTATMDTADEEDYNLFTGDYTIKKYEDGQLKTTKGNRGKRPLVNLKDFVPGEEGSQF
;
A
#
# COMPACT_ATOMS: atom_id res chain seq x y z
N MET A 1 5.05 20.86 -45.83
CA MET A 1 6.02 21.47 -44.90
C MET A 1 5.46 22.80 -44.40
N LYS A 2 4.81 22.82 -43.23
CA LYS A 2 4.28 24.03 -42.60
C LYS A 2 5.11 24.29 -41.34
N ARG A 3 5.75 25.46 -41.27
CA ARG A 3 6.61 25.91 -40.17
C ARG A 3 5.70 26.45 -39.06
N ILE A 4 5.81 25.88 -37.85
CA ILE A 4 5.14 26.37 -36.64
C ILE A 4 6.16 27.22 -35.88
N LEU A 5 5.86 28.51 -35.71
CA LEU A 5 6.63 29.43 -34.86
C LEU A 5 6.34 29.12 -33.40
N ILE A 6 7.38 28.85 -32.62
CA ILE A 6 7.34 28.72 -31.16
C ILE A 6 7.59 30.11 -30.57
N SER A 7 6.56 30.72 -29.96
CA SER A 7 6.75 31.90 -29.13
C SER A 7 7.01 31.45 -27.68
N ALA A 8 8.26 31.59 -27.26
CA ALA A 8 8.66 31.40 -25.87
C ALA A 8 8.19 32.60 -25.03
N VAL A 9 7.25 32.37 -24.11
CA VAL A 9 6.85 33.35 -23.09
C VAL A 9 7.64 33.03 -21.82
N ILE A 10 8.65 33.85 -21.54
CA ILE A 10 9.48 33.78 -20.34
C ILE A 10 8.74 34.52 -19.22
N PHE A 11 8.20 33.78 -18.25
CA PHE A 11 7.63 34.35 -17.02
C PHE A 11 8.76 34.55 -15.99
N PHE A 12 9.17 35.81 -15.81
CA PHE A 12 10.05 36.23 -14.72
C PHE A 12 9.22 36.35 -13.43
N TYR A 13 9.27 35.35 -12.55
CA TYR A 13 8.77 35.50 -11.18
C TYR A 13 9.87 36.07 -10.29
N LEU A 14 9.69 37.32 -9.87
CA LEU A 14 10.49 37.95 -8.82
C LEU A 14 10.22 37.25 -7.47
N LEU A 15 11.28 36.73 -6.85
CA LEU A 15 11.32 36.40 -5.43
C LEU A 15 11.37 37.70 -4.61
N SER A 16 10.38 37.94 -3.75
CA SER A 16 10.50 38.87 -2.63
C SER A 16 10.57 38.08 -1.34
N ALA A 17 11.78 37.96 -0.78
CA ALA A 17 12.01 37.51 0.58
C ALA A 17 11.67 38.64 1.55
N VAL A 18 10.76 38.40 2.49
CA VAL A 18 10.58 39.24 3.67
C VAL A 18 11.11 38.46 4.87
N GLY A 19 12.28 38.85 5.34
CA GLY A 19 12.81 38.45 6.63
C GLY A 19 12.32 39.41 7.71
N CYS A 20 11.97 38.87 8.88
CA CYS A 20 11.93 39.63 10.11
C CYS A 20 12.82 38.95 11.15
N THR A 21 13.85 39.68 11.55
CA THR A 21 14.78 39.38 12.64
C THR A 21 14.23 39.83 13.99
N ASN A 22 14.68 39.12 15.02
CA ASN A 22 14.33 39.20 16.43
C ASN A 22 14.48 40.58 17.10
N LYS A 23 13.70 40.79 18.17
CA LYS A 23 14.15 41.52 19.35
C LYS A 23 13.66 40.84 20.63
N THR A 24 14.61 40.28 21.37
CA THR A 24 14.57 39.99 22.79
C THR A 24 14.69 41.28 23.59
N ASP A 25 13.95 41.38 24.69
CA ASP A 25 14.41 42.11 25.88
C ASP A 25 14.14 41.28 27.14
N THR A 26 15.08 41.44 28.05
CA THR A 26 15.48 40.54 29.14
C THR A 26 15.01 41.06 30.50
N SER A 27 14.90 40.13 31.47
CA SER A 27 15.29 40.27 32.90
C SER A 27 14.17 39.83 33.86
N GLY A 28 14.38 38.90 34.80
CA GLY A 28 15.61 38.20 35.18
C GLY A 28 15.43 37.30 36.41
N SER A 29 16.47 36.48 36.66
CA SER A 29 16.97 35.97 37.95
C SER A 29 16.03 35.08 38.80
N ASP A 30 16.39 33.87 39.29
CA ASP A 30 17.64 33.55 39.99
C ASP A 30 17.90 32.00 40.07
N LYS A 31 19.19 31.64 39.96
CA LYS A 31 20.00 30.48 40.45
C LYS A 31 19.41 29.06 40.52
N THR A 32 19.91 28.07 39.75
CA THR A 32 21.18 27.29 39.85
C THR A 32 21.19 26.24 40.98
N LEU A 33 21.29 24.95 40.60
CA LEU A 33 22.34 23.97 40.99
C LEU A 33 21.99 22.53 40.49
N SER A 34 22.86 21.95 39.67
CA SER A 34 23.05 20.49 39.51
C SER A 34 24.27 20.06 40.36
N PRO A 35 24.51 18.78 40.74
CA PRO A 35 24.98 17.74 39.78
C PRO A 35 24.67 16.24 40.10
N THR A 36 24.71 15.42 39.03
CA THR A 36 25.30 14.07 38.83
C THR A 36 24.98 12.84 39.74
N ALA A 37 24.76 11.69 39.07
CA ALA A 37 24.48 10.31 39.52
C ALA A 37 25.65 9.60 40.28
N PRO A 38 25.49 8.37 40.88
CA PRO A 38 25.45 7.08 40.15
C PRO A 38 24.64 5.90 40.79
N ILE A 39 24.80 4.73 40.12
CA ILE A 39 24.21 3.37 40.13
C ILE A 39 24.41 2.48 41.41
N ALA A 40 23.46 1.55 41.68
CA ALA A 40 23.64 0.13 42.10
C ALA A 40 22.25 -0.53 42.37
N GLU A 41 21.77 -1.49 41.57
CA GLU A 41 21.96 -2.96 41.64
C GLU A 41 21.23 -3.65 42.82
N ASN A 42 20.22 -4.48 42.52
CA ASN A 42 19.72 -5.53 43.40
C ASN A 42 19.10 -6.69 42.57
N THR A 43 19.78 -7.82 42.61
CA THR A 43 19.38 -9.14 42.10
C THR A 43 18.34 -9.80 43.03
N PRO A 44 17.52 -10.74 42.52
CA PRO A 44 17.53 -12.06 43.15
C PRO A 44 17.52 -13.24 42.15
N LYS A 45 18.37 -14.23 42.41
CA LYS A 45 18.27 -15.60 41.88
C LYS A 45 17.87 -16.54 43.03
N ASN A 46 16.92 -17.44 42.80
CA ASN A 46 17.14 -18.88 42.98
C ASN A 46 15.93 -19.73 42.53
N ASN A 47 16.25 -20.74 41.71
CA ASN A 47 15.40 -21.85 41.27
C ASN A 47 15.26 -22.92 42.36
N ILE A 48 14.10 -23.58 42.44
CA ILE A 48 13.96 -25.04 42.72
C ILE A 48 12.73 -25.57 41.93
N ASN A 49 12.93 -26.68 41.20
CA ASN A 49 11.93 -27.49 40.50
C ASN A 49 11.20 -28.44 41.47
N ASP A 50 9.92 -28.77 41.23
CA ASP A 50 9.41 -30.16 41.29
C ASP A 50 8.03 -30.31 40.62
N ASP A 51 7.80 -31.50 40.08
CA ASP A 51 6.72 -31.99 39.24
C ASP A 51 5.31 -31.98 39.87
N SER A 52 4.27 -31.76 39.05
CA SER A 52 3.14 -32.71 38.91
C SER A 52 2.13 -32.26 37.85
N LYS A 53 1.75 -33.25 37.03
CA LYS A 53 0.67 -33.31 36.04
C LYS A 53 -0.66 -32.72 36.51
N ASP A 54 -1.35 -32.03 35.60
CA ASP A 54 -2.76 -32.34 35.30
C ASP A 54 -3.12 -31.93 33.86
N LEU A 55 -3.97 -32.74 33.24
CA LEU A 55 -4.46 -32.65 31.88
C LEU A 55 -5.59 -31.62 31.73
N SER A 56 -5.60 -30.87 30.63
CA SER A 56 -6.84 -30.38 30.03
C SER A 56 -6.60 -30.07 28.56
N GLN A 57 -7.28 -30.82 27.68
CA GLN A 57 -7.36 -30.58 26.25
C GLN A 57 -8.35 -29.45 25.91
N ASN A 58 -8.25 -29.00 24.65
CA ASN A 58 -9.17 -28.16 23.87
C ASN A 58 -9.18 -26.65 24.19
N GLU A 59 -8.78 -25.82 23.23
CA GLU A 59 -9.58 -25.49 22.04
C GLU A 59 -8.70 -25.01 20.88
N SER A 60 -9.20 -25.31 19.68
CA SER A 60 -8.64 -25.03 18.37
C SER A 60 -8.51 -23.54 18.07
N SER A 61 -7.32 -23.09 17.72
CA SER A 61 -7.14 -22.03 16.74
C SER A 61 -6.54 -22.66 15.50
N GLU A 62 -7.36 -22.93 14.50
CA GLU A 62 -6.88 -23.04 13.11
C GLU A 62 -6.34 -21.65 12.73
N GLU A 63 -5.10 -21.36 13.13
CA GLU A 63 -4.30 -20.41 12.39
C GLU A 63 -4.11 -21.04 11.01
N SER A 64 -4.69 -20.40 10.00
CA SER A 64 -4.43 -20.71 8.60
C SER A 64 -2.95 -20.49 8.35
N SER A 65 -2.13 -21.51 8.58
CA SER A 65 -0.77 -21.56 8.09
C SER A 65 -0.90 -21.59 6.58
N VAL A 66 -0.72 -20.44 5.95
CA VAL A 66 -0.48 -20.38 4.51
C VAL A 66 0.66 -21.37 4.25
N ASP A 67 0.36 -22.44 3.51
CA ASP A 67 1.36 -23.44 3.16
C ASP A 67 2.35 -22.75 2.21
N PHE A 68 3.46 -22.30 2.79
CA PHE A 68 4.43 -21.42 2.14
C PHE A 68 5.22 -22.21 1.10
N GLU A 69 5.35 -23.52 1.30
CA GLU A 69 5.97 -24.48 0.38
C GLU A 69 5.35 -24.43 -1.02
N ASP A 70 4.04 -24.18 -1.13
CA ASP A 70 3.34 -24.10 -2.43
C ASP A 70 3.83 -22.95 -3.33
N ILE A 71 4.31 -21.86 -2.73
CA ILE A 71 4.71 -20.65 -3.47
C ILE A 71 6.21 -20.52 -3.68
N LEU A 72 7.02 -21.25 -2.89
CA LEU A 72 8.49 -21.23 -2.99
C LEU A 72 9.01 -21.40 -4.43
N PRO A 73 8.44 -22.29 -5.28
CA PRO A 73 8.92 -22.44 -6.66
C PRO A 73 8.78 -21.18 -7.54
N PHE A 74 7.96 -20.20 -7.13
CA PHE A 74 7.74 -18.96 -7.86
C PHE A 74 8.58 -17.78 -7.35
N ILE A 75 9.29 -17.94 -6.23
CA ILE A 75 10.11 -16.90 -5.62
C ILE A 75 11.56 -17.08 -6.11
N PRO A 76 12.10 -16.12 -6.89
CA PRO A 76 13.49 -16.21 -7.34
C PRO A 76 14.49 -16.08 -6.18
N ASP A 77 15.69 -16.59 -6.36
CA ASP A 77 16.81 -16.35 -5.44
C ASP A 77 17.00 -14.85 -5.20
N GLY A 78 17.19 -14.47 -3.93
CA GLY A 78 17.32 -13.07 -3.53
C GLY A 78 16.01 -12.27 -3.56
N TRP A 79 14.87 -12.95 -3.49
CA TRP A 79 13.55 -12.34 -3.29
C TRP A 79 12.84 -13.00 -2.10
N TYR A 80 11.89 -12.28 -1.51
CA TYR A 80 11.09 -12.76 -0.39
C TYR A 80 9.64 -12.26 -0.53
N VAL A 81 8.69 -12.96 0.07
CA VAL A 81 7.32 -12.44 0.20
C VAL A 81 7.38 -11.19 1.06
N LEU A 82 6.83 -10.10 0.54
CA LEU A 82 6.84 -8.80 1.19
C LEU A 82 6.15 -8.88 2.56
N VAL A 83 6.76 -8.31 3.58
CA VAL A 83 6.12 -8.06 4.87
C VAL A 83 5.46 -6.69 4.80
N LYS A 84 4.15 -6.64 5.04
CA LYS A 84 3.35 -5.42 5.07
C LYS A 84 3.68 -4.56 6.29
N ASN A 85 3.20 -3.32 6.27
CA ASN A 85 3.38 -2.38 7.39
C ASN A 85 2.76 -2.86 8.73
N ASP A 86 1.79 -3.78 8.68
CA ASP A 86 1.17 -4.41 9.86
C ASP A 86 1.96 -5.60 10.42
N GLY A 87 3.08 -5.98 9.78
CA GLY A 87 3.92 -7.11 10.17
C GLY A 87 3.52 -8.46 9.55
N ASN A 88 2.41 -8.53 8.80
CA ASN A 88 1.97 -9.76 8.14
C ASN A 88 2.56 -9.90 6.74
N LEU A 89 2.63 -11.13 6.23
CA LEU A 89 3.03 -11.39 4.84
C LEU A 89 1.96 -10.88 3.86
N ALA A 90 2.41 -10.33 2.73
CA ALA A 90 1.58 -9.88 1.62
C ALA A 90 1.15 -11.07 0.75
N ILE A 91 0.35 -11.97 1.32
CA ILE A 91 -0.22 -13.14 0.67
C ILE A 91 -1.69 -13.28 1.05
N THR A 92 -2.49 -13.72 0.09
CA THR A 92 -3.92 -13.96 0.25
C THR A 92 -4.34 -15.15 -0.62
N GLU A 93 -5.42 -15.81 -0.20
CA GLU A 93 -5.94 -17.01 -0.86
C GLU A 93 -7.43 -16.84 -1.17
N GLY A 94 -7.89 -17.43 -2.27
CA GLY A 94 -9.28 -17.44 -2.66
C GLY A 94 -9.48 -17.86 -4.11
N ASP A 95 -10.70 -18.27 -4.44
CA ASP A 95 -11.07 -18.71 -5.79
C ASP A 95 -11.20 -17.48 -6.72
N LEU A 96 -10.20 -17.28 -7.59
CA LEU A 96 -10.10 -16.11 -8.48
C LEU A 96 -10.62 -16.38 -9.89
N ASN A 97 -10.53 -17.63 -10.35
CA ASN A 97 -10.98 -18.05 -11.68
C ASN A 97 -12.36 -18.74 -11.68
N GLN A 98 -12.98 -18.90 -10.49
CA GLN A 98 -14.30 -19.48 -10.26
C GLN A 98 -14.40 -20.97 -10.61
N ASP A 99 -13.30 -21.71 -10.50
CA ASP A 99 -13.28 -23.16 -10.72
C ASP A 99 -13.50 -23.99 -9.44
N GLY A 100 -13.64 -23.32 -8.29
CA GLY A 100 -13.84 -23.94 -6.98
C GLY A 100 -12.54 -24.38 -6.29
N LEU A 101 -11.38 -24.14 -6.88
CA LEU A 101 -10.07 -24.33 -6.27
C LEU A 101 -9.57 -23.02 -5.64
N ILE A 102 -8.79 -23.14 -4.56
CA ILE A 102 -8.27 -21.98 -3.84
C ILE A 102 -6.95 -21.55 -4.47
N ASP A 103 -6.96 -20.40 -5.13
CA ASP A 103 -5.78 -19.78 -5.74
C ASP A 103 -5.00 -18.94 -4.72
N LYS A 104 -3.77 -18.57 -5.06
CA LYS A 104 -2.93 -17.68 -4.24
C LYS A 104 -2.54 -16.42 -5.00
N ALA A 105 -2.56 -15.29 -4.32
CA ALA A 105 -1.97 -14.04 -4.80
C ALA A 105 -1.01 -13.49 -3.74
N PHE A 106 0.17 -13.06 -4.17
CA PHE A 106 1.21 -12.61 -3.25
C PHE A 106 2.13 -11.57 -3.88
N VAL A 107 2.72 -10.74 -3.03
CA VAL A 107 3.71 -9.74 -3.42
C VAL A 107 5.08 -10.20 -2.95
N ILE A 108 6.05 -10.18 -3.85
CA ILE A 108 7.46 -10.40 -3.53
C ILE A 108 8.25 -9.10 -3.69
N GLU A 109 9.31 -8.97 -2.91
CA GLU A 109 10.26 -7.88 -3.00
C GLU A 109 11.68 -8.45 -3.15
N GLY A 110 12.49 -7.80 -3.98
CA GLY A 110 13.89 -8.16 -4.12
C GLY A 110 14.68 -7.83 -2.86
N GLU A 111 15.84 -8.45 -2.72
CA GLU A 111 16.79 -8.06 -1.68
C GLU A 111 17.16 -6.58 -1.79
N ASP A 112 17.25 -5.96 -0.62
CA ASP A 112 17.90 -4.68 -0.48
C ASP A 112 19.40 -4.87 -0.66
N LYS A 113 19.81 -4.78 -1.92
CA LYS A 113 21.20 -4.63 -2.30
C LYS A 113 21.59 -3.27 -1.73
N GLN A 114 22.18 -3.28 -0.54
CA GLN A 114 22.83 -2.14 0.13
C GLN A 114 23.98 -1.65 -0.77
N THR A 115 23.61 -1.14 -1.93
CA THR A 115 24.51 -0.62 -2.96
C THR A 115 24.91 0.78 -2.58
N GLU A 116 26.02 1.26 -3.15
CA GLU A 116 26.40 2.67 -3.03
C GLU A 116 25.45 3.61 -3.80
N GLU A 117 24.42 3.08 -4.48
CA GLU A 117 23.38 3.87 -5.11
C GLU A 117 22.44 4.44 -4.04
N GLU A 118 22.62 5.73 -3.76
CA GLU A 118 21.93 6.51 -2.71
C GLU A 118 20.39 6.47 -2.77
N PHE A 119 19.80 5.92 -3.84
CA PHE A 119 18.35 5.85 -4.05
C PHE A 119 17.86 4.49 -4.56
N TYR A 120 18.65 3.42 -4.40
CA TYR A 120 18.15 2.09 -4.74
C TYR A 120 16.93 1.75 -3.88
N VAL A 121 15.84 1.38 -4.54
CA VAL A 121 14.65 0.84 -3.87
C VAL A 121 14.42 -0.54 -4.44
N PRO A 122 14.33 -1.58 -3.60
CA PRO A 122 14.10 -2.93 -4.08
C PRO A 122 12.86 -3.03 -4.96
N PRO A 123 12.94 -3.73 -6.10
CA PRO A 123 11.79 -3.92 -6.97
C PRO A 123 10.76 -4.83 -6.29
N ARG A 124 9.50 -4.65 -6.67
CA ARG A 124 8.37 -5.48 -6.22
C ARG A 124 7.69 -6.13 -7.41
N SER A 125 7.17 -7.34 -7.20
CA SER A 125 6.34 -8.02 -8.18
C SER A 125 5.09 -8.57 -7.51
N LEU A 126 3.95 -8.43 -8.18
CA LEU A 126 2.73 -9.16 -7.87
C LEU A 126 2.74 -10.47 -8.64
N LEU A 127 2.43 -11.58 -7.97
CA LEU A 127 2.24 -12.89 -8.56
C LEU A 127 0.86 -13.42 -8.21
N ILE A 128 0.23 -14.09 -9.17
CA ILE A 128 -1.01 -14.84 -8.96
C ILE A 128 -0.80 -16.24 -9.51
N ALA A 129 -1.08 -17.25 -8.70
CA ALA A 129 -0.93 -18.65 -9.07
C ALA A 129 -2.28 -19.35 -8.91
N PHE A 130 -2.71 -20.04 -9.97
CA PHE A 130 -3.91 -20.85 -9.94
C PHE A 130 -3.60 -22.23 -9.40
N ARG A 131 -4.53 -22.79 -8.62
CA ARG A 131 -4.43 -24.16 -8.15
C ARG A 131 -4.92 -25.11 -9.24
N ASN A 132 -4.17 -26.20 -9.43
CA ASN A 132 -4.51 -27.27 -10.35
C ASN A 132 -5.26 -28.39 -9.63
N SER A 133 -5.96 -29.24 -10.39
CA SER A 133 -6.70 -30.39 -9.85
C SER A 133 -5.83 -31.44 -9.16
N ASP A 134 -4.52 -31.46 -9.45
CA ASP A 134 -3.54 -32.34 -8.82
C ASP A 134 -2.93 -31.75 -7.54
N ASN A 135 -3.46 -30.64 -7.04
CA ASN A 135 -2.99 -29.84 -5.90
C ASN A 135 -1.66 -29.10 -6.13
N THR A 136 -1.14 -29.06 -7.35
CA THR A 136 -0.02 -28.18 -7.68
C THR A 136 -0.52 -26.77 -8.00
N TYR A 137 0.39 -25.80 -8.07
CA TYR A 137 0.08 -24.45 -8.53
C TYR A 137 0.75 -24.15 -9.88
N SER A 138 0.14 -23.28 -10.66
CA SER A 138 0.70 -22.75 -11.89
C SER A 138 0.57 -21.23 -11.93
N LEU A 139 1.67 -20.56 -12.28
CA LEU A 139 1.69 -19.10 -12.35
C LEU A 139 0.75 -18.60 -13.44
N SER A 140 -0.28 -17.86 -13.06
CA SER A 140 -1.24 -17.22 -13.95
C SER A 140 -0.67 -15.91 -14.51
N ILE A 141 -0.08 -15.09 -13.64
CA ILE A 141 0.56 -13.82 -14.04
C ILE A 141 1.65 -13.41 -13.05
N LYS A 142 2.66 -12.71 -13.57
CA LYS A 142 3.59 -11.87 -12.81
C LYS A 142 3.53 -10.45 -13.36
N SER A 143 3.32 -9.47 -12.48
CA SER A 143 3.32 -8.05 -12.82
C SER A 143 4.38 -7.31 -12.00
N ASP A 144 5.37 -6.76 -12.69
CA ASP A 144 6.53 -6.07 -12.10
C ASP A 144 6.28 -4.59 -11.81
N LYS A 145 5.07 -4.10 -12.13
CA LYS A 145 4.73 -2.66 -12.03
C LYS A 145 3.45 -2.38 -11.25
N ALA A 146 2.66 -3.42 -10.95
CA ALA A 146 1.38 -3.26 -10.28
C ALA A 146 1.50 -2.86 -8.79
N ILE A 147 2.69 -2.97 -8.19
CA ILE A 147 2.93 -2.67 -6.77
C ILE A 147 3.85 -1.46 -6.65
N MET A 148 3.35 -0.42 -5.97
CA MET A 148 4.16 0.76 -5.64
C MET A 148 5.33 0.40 -4.71
N LEU A 149 6.48 1.00 -4.94
CA LEU A 149 7.72 0.84 -4.19
C LEU A 149 7.75 1.70 -2.92
N ARG A 150 8.66 1.37 -2.00
CA ARG A 150 8.81 1.98 -0.66
C ARG A 150 8.88 3.51 -0.64
N ASN A 151 9.43 4.13 -1.68
CA ASN A 151 9.60 5.57 -1.76
C ASN A 151 8.46 6.31 -2.50
N GLN A 152 7.43 5.59 -2.95
CA GLN A 152 6.35 6.16 -3.77
C GLN A 152 5.14 6.65 -2.96
N GLY A 153 5.16 6.55 -1.63
CA GLY A 153 4.12 7.06 -0.75
C GLY A 153 4.34 8.51 -0.27
N GLY A 154 5.40 9.18 -0.73
CA GLY A 154 5.74 10.53 -0.27
C GLY A 154 6.30 10.52 1.16
N VAL A 155 5.95 11.52 1.97
CA VAL A 155 6.45 11.63 3.35
C VAL A 155 5.96 10.48 4.24
N PHE A 156 4.83 9.86 3.88
CA PHE A 156 4.32 8.68 4.58
C PHE A 156 5.23 7.45 4.48
N GLY A 157 6.10 7.39 3.46
CA GLY A 157 6.99 6.26 3.22
C GLY A 157 6.35 5.21 2.32
N ASP A 158 6.35 3.96 2.75
CA ASP A 158 5.91 2.82 1.93
C ASP A 158 4.39 2.83 1.72
N PRO A 159 3.92 3.01 0.47
CA PRO A 159 2.49 3.15 0.21
C PRO A 159 1.72 1.83 0.19
N PHE A 160 2.37 0.68 0.01
CA PHE A 160 1.65 -0.60 -0.10
C PHE A 160 1.02 -0.97 1.25
N GLN A 161 -0.31 -1.16 1.27
CA GLN A 161 -1.05 -1.51 2.47
C GLN A 161 -1.43 -2.98 2.47
N ASP A 162 -2.09 -3.45 1.41
CA ASP A 162 -2.62 -4.81 1.39
C ASP A 162 -2.87 -5.38 0.00
N ILE A 163 -3.01 -6.71 -0.01
CA ILE A 163 -3.48 -7.51 -1.13
C ILE A 163 -4.58 -8.44 -0.62
N LYS A 164 -5.76 -8.38 -1.23
CA LYS A 164 -6.93 -9.14 -0.77
C LYS A 164 -7.62 -9.84 -1.92
N ILE A 165 -8.20 -11.01 -1.64
CA ILE A 165 -9.15 -11.67 -2.54
C ILE A 165 -10.54 -11.54 -1.95
N GLU A 166 -11.43 -10.86 -2.69
CA GLU A 166 -12.81 -10.65 -2.28
C GLU A 166 -13.73 -10.88 -3.47
N ARG A 167 -14.74 -11.74 -3.30
CA ARG A 167 -15.79 -11.96 -4.31
C ARG A 167 -15.23 -12.34 -5.70
N GLY A 168 -14.21 -13.19 -5.73
CA GLY A 168 -13.53 -13.62 -6.98
C GLY A 168 -12.76 -12.50 -7.69
N THR A 169 -12.31 -11.49 -6.95
CA THR A 169 -11.51 -10.38 -7.48
C THR A 169 -10.29 -10.13 -6.60
N LEU A 170 -9.20 -9.73 -7.22
CA LEU A 170 -8.01 -9.26 -6.52
C LEU A 170 -8.15 -7.76 -6.22
N LEU A 171 -7.87 -7.34 -4.99
CA LEU A 171 -7.85 -5.95 -4.57
C LEU A 171 -6.43 -5.58 -4.09
N LEU A 172 -5.87 -4.53 -4.68
CA LEU A 172 -4.62 -3.90 -4.21
C LEU A 172 -4.95 -2.61 -3.49
N GLU A 173 -4.39 -2.42 -2.30
CA GLU A 173 -4.60 -1.23 -1.48
C GLU A 173 -3.31 -0.45 -1.26
N PHE A 174 -3.36 0.85 -1.55
CA PHE A 174 -2.26 1.78 -1.34
C PHE A 174 -2.73 2.98 -0.51
N TYR A 175 -1.85 3.52 0.32
CA TYR A 175 -2.09 4.70 1.14
C TYR A 175 -0.81 5.48 1.35
N GLY A 176 -0.85 6.79 1.16
CA GLY A 176 0.33 7.64 1.26
C GLY A 176 0.02 9.11 1.42
N GLY A 177 1.00 9.95 1.07
CA GLY A 177 0.92 11.40 1.08
C GLY A 177 1.74 12.05 2.20
N SER A 178 1.35 13.26 2.57
CA SER A 178 1.94 14.03 3.67
C SER A 178 0.83 14.56 4.58
N ASN A 179 0.67 15.88 4.68
CA ASN A 179 -0.51 16.50 5.30
C ASN A 179 -1.76 16.29 4.44
N TYR A 180 -1.60 16.21 3.12
CA TYR A 180 -2.61 15.63 2.25
C TYR A 180 -2.35 14.14 2.12
N ARG A 181 -3.26 13.34 2.66
CA ARG A 181 -3.26 11.89 2.52
C ARG A 181 -4.05 11.48 1.30
N TRP A 182 -3.65 10.37 0.71
CA TRP A 182 -4.37 9.74 -0.39
C TRP A 182 -4.43 8.23 -0.17
N TYR A 183 -5.45 7.60 -0.71
CA TYR A 183 -5.53 6.15 -0.87
C TYR A 183 -5.94 5.80 -2.30
N LEU A 184 -5.47 4.65 -2.76
CA LEU A 184 -5.76 4.11 -4.08
C LEU A 184 -6.10 2.63 -3.94
N TYR A 185 -7.28 2.24 -4.40
CA TYR A 185 -7.73 0.85 -4.42
C TYR A 185 -7.97 0.40 -5.86
N TYR A 186 -7.34 -0.70 -6.26
CA TYR A 186 -7.43 -1.23 -7.61
C TYR A 186 -7.97 -2.65 -7.58
N ARG A 187 -9.10 -2.87 -8.25
CA ARG A 187 -9.77 -4.17 -8.30
C ARG A 187 -9.60 -4.81 -9.65
N PHE A 188 -9.03 -6.01 -9.67
CA PHE A 188 -8.81 -6.82 -10.86
C PHE A 188 -9.67 -8.06 -10.86
N ARG A 189 -10.13 -8.47 -12.04
CA ARG A 189 -10.86 -9.72 -12.25
C ARG A 189 -10.21 -10.52 -13.35
N TYR A 190 -10.15 -11.83 -13.17
CA TYR A 190 -9.81 -12.76 -14.24
C TYR A 190 -11.02 -12.97 -15.14
N GLN A 191 -10.85 -12.73 -16.44
CA GLN A 191 -11.87 -12.92 -17.47
C GLN A 191 -11.20 -12.97 -18.84
N ASP A 192 -11.80 -13.66 -19.80
CA ASP A 192 -11.31 -13.70 -21.18
C ASP A 192 -9.81 -14.08 -21.25
N ASP A 193 -9.40 -15.06 -20.43
CA ASP A 193 -8.02 -15.53 -20.26
C ASP A 193 -7.00 -14.45 -19.82
N GLY A 194 -7.47 -13.36 -19.20
CA GLY A 194 -6.63 -12.25 -18.76
C GLY A 194 -7.08 -11.60 -17.47
N TRP A 195 -6.19 -10.79 -16.90
CA TRP A 195 -6.44 -10.01 -15.68
C TRP A 195 -6.74 -8.57 -16.03
N TYR A 196 -7.92 -8.09 -15.70
CA TYR A 196 -8.37 -6.76 -16.10
C TYR A 196 -8.79 -5.91 -14.91
N LEU A 197 -8.36 -4.65 -14.91
CA LEU A 197 -8.80 -3.65 -13.95
C LEU A 197 -10.29 -3.35 -14.17
N ILE A 198 -11.12 -3.66 -13.18
CA ILE A 198 -12.58 -3.48 -13.24
C ILE A 198 -13.09 -2.39 -12.30
N GLY A 199 -12.29 -1.97 -11.33
CA GLY A 199 -12.68 -0.99 -10.32
C GLY A 199 -11.51 -0.17 -9.83
N VAL A 200 -11.76 1.12 -9.58
CA VAL A 200 -10.78 2.05 -9.03
C VAL A 200 -11.45 2.93 -8.00
N THR A 201 -10.90 2.98 -6.79
CA THR A 201 -11.27 3.98 -5.78
C THR A 201 -10.07 4.86 -5.50
N LYS A 202 -10.25 6.18 -5.57
CA LYS A 202 -9.22 7.16 -5.22
C LYS A 202 -9.81 8.08 -4.18
N GLY A 203 -9.10 8.31 -3.09
CA GLY A 203 -9.53 9.32 -2.14
C GLY A 203 -8.38 10.15 -1.62
N SER A 204 -8.73 11.32 -1.13
CA SER A 204 -7.77 12.24 -0.54
C SER A 204 -8.40 13.14 0.51
N TYR A 205 -7.60 13.51 1.50
CA TYR A 205 -8.05 14.39 2.57
C TYR A 205 -6.88 15.11 3.22
N PHE A 206 -7.16 16.30 3.76
CA PHE A 206 -6.21 17.04 4.57
C PHE A 206 -6.32 16.63 6.03
N THR A 207 -5.24 16.10 6.61
CA THR A 207 -5.24 15.54 7.98
C THR A 207 -5.50 16.58 9.06
N GLY A 208 -5.31 17.87 8.77
CA GLY A 208 -5.58 18.94 9.73
C GLY A 208 -7.07 19.25 9.92
N THR A 209 -7.94 18.78 9.01
CA THR A 209 -9.38 19.11 9.05
C THR A 209 -10.31 17.92 8.77
N ALA A 210 -9.77 16.79 8.31
CA ALA A 210 -10.56 15.63 7.89
C ALA A 210 -9.85 14.31 8.23
N THR A 211 -10.61 13.23 8.19
CA THR A 211 -10.13 11.85 8.27
C THR A 211 -10.47 11.10 6.98
N MET A 212 -10.08 9.84 6.89
CA MET A 212 -10.44 9.00 5.74
C MET A 212 -11.97 8.87 5.56
N ASP A 213 -12.73 8.86 6.67
CA ASP A 213 -14.20 8.76 6.64
C ASP A 213 -14.88 9.98 5.98
N THR A 214 -14.20 11.13 5.98
CA THR A 214 -14.67 12.38 5.38
C THR A 214 -13.83 12.80 4.18
N ALA A 215 -13.09 11.87 3.58
CA ALA A 215 -12.29 12.13 2.40
C ALA A 215 -13.13 12.48 1.17
N ASP A 216 -12.57 13.33 0.31
CA ASP A 216 -13.02 13.40 -1.07
C ASP A 216 -12.67 12.06 -1.73
N GLU A 217 -13.63 11.42 -2.38
CA GLU A 217 -13.49 10.07 -2.93
C GLU A 217 -14.13 9.98 -4.31
N GLU A 218 -13.44 9.32 -5.22
CA GLU A 218 -13.94 8.94 -6.54
C GLU A 218 -13.89 7.41 -6.65
N ASP A 219 -15.05 6.80 -6.86
CA ASP A 219 -15.19 5.36 -7.08
C ASP A 219 -15.70 5.11 -8.50
N TYR A 220 -14.98 4.28 -9.25
CA TYR A 220 -15.24 3.99 -10.64
C TYR A 220 -15.39 2.49 -10.86
N ASN A 221 -16.56 2.08 -11.35
CA ASN A 221 -16.78 0.73 -11.87
C ASN A 221 -16.47 0.72 -13.37
N LEU A 222 -15.24 0.34 -13.74
CA LEU A 222 -14.77 0.37 -15.13
C LEU A 222 -15.52 -0.61 -16.03
N PHE A 223 -16.05 -1.70 -15.46
CA PHE A 223 -16.80 -2.72 -16.20
C PHE A 223 -18.18 -2.24 -16.67
N THR A 224 -18.84 -1.39 -15.87
CA THR A 224 -20.18 -0.85 -16.16
C THR A 224 -20.14 0.57 -16.71
N GLY A 225 -19.09 1.33 -16.38
CA GLY A 225 -18.99 2.77 -16.62
C GLY A 225 -19.60 3.63 -15.50
N ASP A 226 -20.17 3.03 -14.45
CA ASP A 226 -20.74 3.77 -13.33
C ASP A 226 -19.64 4.43 -12.49
N TYR A 227 -19.97 5.58 -11.91
CA TYR A 227 -19.10 6.26 -10.95
C TYR A 227 -19.88 6.88 -9.81
N THR A 228 -19.22 7.01 -8.65
CA THR A 228 -19.66 7.79 -7.50
C THR A 228 -18.54 8.74 -7.09
N ILE A 229 -18.84 10.02 -6.92
CA ILE A 229 -17.92 11.02 -6.40
C ILE A 229 -18.51 11.58 -5.10
N LYS A 230 -17.73 11.51 -4.02
CA LYS A 230 -18.04 12.10 -2.72
C LYS A 230 -17.12 13.28 -2.51
N LYS A 231 -17.68 14.42 -2.09
CA LYS A 231 -16.91 15.62 -1.72
C LYS A 231 -17.35 16.15 -0.38
N TYR A 232 -16.39 16.50 0.47
CA TYR A 232 -16.66 17.10 1.76
C TYR A 232 -16.72 18.62 1.64
N GLU A 233 -17.93 19.17 1.64
CA GLU A 233 -18.20 20.60 1.46
C GLU A 233 -19.20 21.07 2.50
N ASP A 234 -18.99 22.25 3.08
CA ASP A 234 -19.92 22.87 4.05
C ASP A 234 -20.24 21.98 5.28
N GLY A 235 -19.28 21.13 5.69
CA GLY A 235 -19.45 20.20 6.81
C GLY A 235 -20.31 18.97 6.49
N GLN A 236 -20.61 18.71 5.22
CA GLN A 236 -21.38 17.54 4.78
C GLN A 236 -20.73 16.85 3.58
N LEU A 237 -20.89 15.53 3.52
CA LEU A 237 -20.43 14.73 2.39
C LEU A 237 -21.50 14.75 1.28
N LYS A 238 -21.22 15.47 0.19
CA LYS A 238 -22.09 15.53 -0.99
C LYS A 238 -21.71 14.39 -1.94
N THR A 239 -22.70 13.63 -2.41
CA THR A 239 -22.50 12.50 -3.31
C THR A 239 -23.09 12.80 -4.69
N THR A 240 -22.29 12.64 -5.74
CA THR A 240 -22.70 12.68 -7.15
C THR A 240 -22.52 11.29 -7.76
N LYS A 241 -23.47 10.86 -8.58
CA LYS A 241 -23.39 9.59 -9.33
C LYS A 241 -23.61 9.85 -10.81
N GLY A 242 -23.04 8.99 -11.64
CA GLY A 242 -23.29 9.02 -13.06
C GLY A 242 -22.73 7.78 -13.75
N ASN A 243 -22.75 7.82 -15.08
CA ASN A 243 -22.18 6.79 -15.93
C ASN A 243 -21.43 7.47 -17.08
N ARG A 244 -20.19 7.04 -17.33
CA ARG A 244 -19.31 7.59 -18.37
C ARG A 244 -19.18 6.71 -19.61
N GLY A 245 -19.98 5.65 -19.69
CA GLY A 245 -19.86 4.59 -20.68
C GLY A 245 -18.71 3.63 -20.39
N LYS A 246 -18.74 2.47 -21.05
CA LYS A 246 -17.68 1.47 -20.98
C LYS A 246 -16.50 1.88 -21.85
N ARG A 247 -15.29 1.63 -21.35
CA ARG A 247 -14.03 1.80 -22.08
C ARG A 247 -13.26 0.48 -22.05
N PRO A 248 -12.30 0.25 -22.96
CA PRO A 248 -11.41 -0.90 -22.87
C PRO A 248 -10.75 -0.98 -21.49
N LEU A 249 -10.73 -2.18 -20.89
CA LEU A 249 -10.13 -2.40 -19.58
C LEU A 249 -8.62 -2.55 -19.71
N VAL A 250 -7.90 -2.05 -18.69
CA VAL A 250 -6.44 -2.17 -18.61
C VAL A 250 -6.07 -3.57 -18.13
N ASN A 251 -5.15 -4.23 -18.84
CA ASN A 251 -4.61 -5.51 -18.41
C ASN A 251 -3.60 -5.32 -17.27
N LEU A 252 -3.63 -6.17 -16.25
CA LEU A 252 -2.74 -6.12 -15.08
C LEU A 252 -1.24 -6.17 -15.45
N LYS A 253 -0.90 -6.81 -16.56
CA LYS A 253 0.50 -6.87 -17.06
C LYS A 253 1.05 -5.49 -17.43
N ASP A 254 0.18 -4.59 -17.90
CA ASP A 254 0.54 -3.26 -18.37
C ASP A 254 0.16 -2.16 -17.37
N PHE A 255 -0.44 -2.54 -16.24
CA PHE A 255 -0.94 -1.62 -15.23
C PHE A 255 0.19 -1.03 -14.38
N VAL A 256 0.11 0.27 -14.12
CA VAL A 256 0.98 1.03 -13.22
C VAL A 256 0.11 1.92 -12.33
N PRO A 257 0.14 1.77 -10.99
CA PRO A 257 -0.63 2.60 -10.08
C PRO A 257 -0.31 4.09 -10.22
N GLY A 258 -1.35 4.93 -10.26
CA GLY A 258 -1.25 6.39 -10.32
C GLY A 258 -0.98 6.97 -11.71
N GLU A 259 -0.66 6.15 -12.72
CA GLU A 259 -0.37 6.61 -14.09
C GLU A 259 -1.57 6.50 -15.05
N GLU A 260 -2.77 6.26 -14.54
CA GLU A 260 -3.91 5.94 -15.40
C GLU A 260 -4.46 7.14 -16.16
N GLY A 261 -3.95 8.35 -15.88
CA GLY A 261 -4.22 9.57 -16.63
C GLY A 261 -5.71 9.86 -16.78
N SER A 262 -6.14 10.21 -18.00
CA SER A 262 -7.56 10.44 -18.37
C SER A 262 -8.30 9.17 -18.76
N GLN A 263 -7.71 7.98 -18.56
CA GLN A 263 -8.37 6.72 -18.90
C GLN A 263 -9.63 6.48 -18.07
N PHE A 264 -9.72 7.14 -16.91
CA PHE A 264 -10.90 7.20 -16.07
C PHE A 264 -11.59 8.56 -16.28
#